data_AF-A0A937WW88-F1
#
_entry.id   AF-A0A937WW88-F1
#
_cell.length_a   1.000
_cell.length_b   1.000
_cell.length_c   1.000
_cell.angle_alpha   90.00
_cell.angle_beta   90.00
_cell.angle_gamma   90.00
#
_symmetry.space_group_name_H-M   'P 1'
#
loop_
_entity.id
_entity.type
_entity.pdbx_description
1 polymer ?
#
loop_
_entity_poly.entity_id
_entity_poly.type
_entity_poly.pdbx_seq_one_letter_code
_entity_poly.pdbx_strand_id
1 'polypeptide(L)'
;MIDITKSVLSASWALSLFSVKQVMNMVTPGQSVQGRQTAEAFDAATQAAGADLDEMTHSVFAVGDELQREIVDLIASSMTVRALNPLNMLELPIMRRSTDTLRAFMPGKDSQVLVQELKNKFTVFNLVKQVPITLDLPTAPPFPPLADIIKRAMALEEYPRLWVIEGLGHYHGDTFWKRNAVPLEILSGEEYQTLPASSQTMLNAGIGMAFAQHLMKTVNHLSPAGEIRQVLKEFIQLCRDNARPGYEGAALESLGLITRHGMFYGDTQPARMVRAISDELAQLDPEVYGYFWHGVGRATYFLPINFIPGYGSIGHAADMIRHIAPDETALRNAIAGLAWGVTMVNIRNPEIMENWISLQRETLTENDALTNGVLSGIMMRQDTTPGASFIKAYYEHTPDPSLQEVWDTMVRRPVTQALEEVYPVLVEKQRLGEIFRYQSLTDLVQRLTS
;
A
#
# COMPACT_ATOMS: atom_id res chain seq x y z
N MET A 1 8.71 31.96 23.62
CA MET A 1 9.73 31.44 22.70
C MET A 1 9.36 30.07 22.10
N ILE A 2 8.06 29.70 22.11
CA ILE A 2 7.54 28.42 21.56
C ILE A 2 6.71 28.67 20.27
N ASP A 3 6.28 29.91 19.99
CA ASP A 3 5.46 30.23 18.81
C ASP A 3 6.27 30.52 17.53
N ILE A 4 7.57 30.82 17.62
CA ILE A 4 8.41 31.10 16.44
C ILE A 4 8.78 29.79 15.70
N THR A 5 8.90 28.67 16.42
CA THR A 5 9.21 27.36 15.82
C THR A 5 8.05 26.79 15.01
N LYS A 6 6.80 27.05 15.42
CA LYS A 6 5.60 26.68 14.64
C LYS A 6 5.48 27.47 13.34
N SER A 7 5.88 28.74 13.35
CA SER A 7 5.77 29.64 12.19
C SER A 7 6.88 29.46 11.14
N VAL A 8 8.00 28.82 11.51
CA VAL A 8 9.09 28.47 10.57
C VAL A 8 8.86 27.10 9.91
N LEU A 9 8.04 26.22 10.51
CA LEU A 9 7.77 24.87 9.99
C LEU A 9 6.54 24.81 9.07
N SER A 10 5.52 25.64 9.31
CA SER A 10 4.48 25.89 8.29
C SER A 10 5.06 26.60 7.05
N ALA A 11 6.17 27.31 7.21
CA ALA A 11 6.85 28.01 6.14
C ALA A 11 7.49 27.06 5.11
N SER A 12 7.81 25.79 5.44
CA SER A 12 8.47 24.87 4.48
C SER A 12 7.50 24.31 3.42
N TRP A 13 6.24 24.03 3.78
CA TRP A 13 5.20 23.70 2.81
C TRP A 13 4.79 24.92 1.97
N ALA A 14 4.73 26.10 2.60
CA ALA A 14 4.55 27.36 1.89
C ALA A 14 5.75 27.66 0.96
N LEU A 15 6.97 27.31 1.34
CA LEU A 15 8.19 27.47 0.54
C LEU A 15 8.23 26.50 -0.64
N SER A 16 7.74 25.27 -0.52
CA SER A 16 7.61 24.34 -1.66
C SER A 16 6.59 24.86 -2.69
N LEU A 17 5.45 25.39 -2.24
CA LEU A 17 4.46 26.03 -3.11
C LEU A 17 4.95 27.36 -3.69
N PHE A 18 5.68 28.18 -2.91
CA PHE A 18 6.34 29.41 -3.38
C PHE A 18 7.47 29.12 -4.35
N SER A 19 8.20 28.01 -4.19
CA SER A 19 9.28 27.58 -5.09
C SER A 19 8.71 27.13 -6.43
N VAL A 20 7.58 26.42 -6.42
CA VAL A 20 6.83 26.11 -7.65
C VAL A 20 6.32 27.39 -8.32
N LYS A 21 5.80 28.36 -7.56
CA LYS A 21 5.39 29.69 -8.07
C LYS A 21 6.57 30.48 -8.67
N GLN A 22 7.75 30.43 -8.05
CA GLN A 22 8.95 31.09 -8.58
C GLN A 22 9.51 30.39 -9.81
N VAL A 23 9.52 29.05 -9.84
CA VAL A 23 9.93 28.28 -11.02
C VAL A 23 8.98 28.54 -12.20
N MET A 24 7.66 28.59 -11.97
CA MET A 24 6.67 28.92 -13.01
C MET A 24 6.85 30.36 -13.55
N ASN A 25 7.10 31.33 -12.66
CA ASN A 25 7.36 32.73 -13.05
C ASN A 25 8.71 32.90 -13.80
N MET A 26 9.69 32.03 -13.56
CA MET A 26 10.95 32.02 -14.29
C MET A 26 10.84 31.34 -15.67
N VAL A 27 9.96 30.35 -15.82
CA VAL A 27 9.77 29.59 -17.07
C VAL A 27 8.86 30.33 -18.06
N THR A 28 8.08 31.32 -17.62
CA THR A 28 7.19 32.10 -18.50
C THR A 28 7.45 33.61 -18.43
N PRO A 29 8.58 34.12 -18.98
CA PRO A 29 8.78 35.57 -19.09
C PRO A 29 8.05 36.07 -20.35
N GLY A 30 6.90 36.75 -20.17
CA GLY A 30 6.43 37.72 -21.18
C GLY A 30 5.00 37.63 -21.75
N GLN A 31 4.02 36.92 -21.15
CA GLN A 31 2.62 36.99 -21.61
C GLN A 31 1.63 37.35 -20.48
N SER A 32 1.13 38.58 -20.51
CA SER A 32 0.54 39.33 -19.39
C SER A 32 -0.96 39.17 -19.15
N VAL A 33 -1.58 38.04 -19.52
CA VAL A 33 -3.00 37.77 -19.15
C VAL A 33 -3.19 36.33 -18.66
N GLN A 34 -2.50 35.37 -19.29
CA GLN A 34 -2.63 33.95 -18.98
C GLN A 34 -1.89 33.54 -17.70
N GLY A 35 -0.73 34.15 -17.40
CA GLY A 35 0.00 33.90 -16.16
C GLY A 35 -0.72 34.37 -14.88
N ARG A 36 -1.60 35.37 -14.99
CA ARG A 36 -2.43 35.84 -13.87
C ARG A 36 -3.52 34.82 -13.51
N GLN A 37 -4.18 34.25 -14.51
CA GLN A 37 -5.21 33.22 -14.32
C GLN A 37 -4.62 31.93 -13.71
N THR A 38 -3.42 31.53 -14.13
CA THR A 38 -2.75 30.35 -13.55
C THR A 38 -2.31 30.59 -12.10
N ALA A 39 -1.83 31.80 -11.77
CA ALA A 39 -1.47 32.15 -10.40
C ALA A 39 -2.72 32.22 -9.48
N GLU A 40 -3.84 32.74 -9.97
CA GLU A 40 -5.12 32.77 -9.24
C GLU A 40 -5.69 31.36 -9.04
N ALA A 41 -5.59 30.48 -10.03
CA ALA A 41 -6.00 29.08 -9.92
C ALA A 41 -5.17 28.30 -8.88
N PHE A 42 -3.85 28.54 -8.83
CA PHE A 42 -2.96 27.95 -7.82
C PHE A 42 -3.23 28.51 -6.41
N ASP A 43 -3.45 29.82 -6.27
CA ASP A 43 -3.77 30.43 -4.99
C ASP A 43 -5.14 29.92 -4.47
N ALA A 44 -6.12 29.71 -5.36
CA ALA A 44 -7.41 29.09 -5.01
C ALA A 44 -7.29 27.60 -4.64
N ALA A 45 -6.50 26.82 -5.38
CA ALA A 45 -6.23 25.42 -5.05
C ALA A 45 -5.48 25.30 -3.70
N THR A 46 -4.56 26.21 -3.42
CA THR A 46 -3.81 26.25 -2.15
C THR A 46 -4.71 26.63 -0.97
N GLN A 47 -5.66 27.56 -1.16
CA GLN A 47 -6.64 27.92 -0.14
C GLN A 47 -7.64 26.78 0.13
N ALA A 48 -8.12 26.10 -0.92
CA ALA A 48 -9.00 24.94 -0.79
C ALA A 48 -8.31 23.76 -0.10
N ALA A 49 -7.07 23.45 -0.50
CA ALA A 49 -6.25 22.44 0.17
C ALA A 49 -5.93 22.85 1.62
N GLY A 50 -5.67 24.14 1.88
CA GLY A 50 -5.35 24.65 3.21
C GLY A 50 -6.50 24.53 4.22
N ALA A 51 -7.73 24.84 3.82
CA ALA A 51 -8.90 24.70 4.69
C ALA A 51 -9.18 23.24 5.08
N ASP A 52 -8.94 22.31 4.15
CA ASP A 52 -9.10 20.87 4.33
C ASP A 52 -7.96 20.18 5.09
N LEU A 53 -6.80 20.85 5.20
CA LEU A 53 -5.60 20.38 5.91
C LEU A 53 -5.53 20.89 7.36
N ASP A 54 -6.22 21.98 7.70
CA ASP A 54 -6.23 22.58 9.05
C ASP A 54 -6.85 21.62 10.10
N GLU A 55 -7.83 20.81 9.68
CA GLU A 55 -8.46 19.74 10.48
C GLU A 55 -7.53 18.51 10.70
N MET A 56 -6.49 18.37 9.88
CA MET A 56 -5.58 17.20 9.84
C MET A 56 -4.32 17.37 10.72
N THR A 57 -4.17 18.52 11.35
CA THR A 57 -2.89 19.05 11.86
C THR A 57 -2.19 18.15 12.88
N HIS A 58 -2.88 17.59 13.88
CA HIS A 58 -2.19 16.84 14.95
C HIS A 58 -1.64 15.46 14.54
N SER A 59 -2.29 14.77 13.60
CA SER A 59 -1.87 13.45 13.12
C SER A 59 -0.82 13.56 11.99
N VAL A 60 -0.84 14.67 11.24
CA VAL A 60 0.10 14.95 10.16
C VAL A 60 1.47 15.38 10.66
N PHE A 61 1.61 16.04 11.81
CA PHE A 61 2.94 16.52 12.23
C PHE A 61 3.94 15.39 12.55
N ALA A 62 3.52 14.34 13.26
CA ALA A 62 4.42 13.23 13.61
C ALA A 62 4.81 12.38 12.38
N VAL A 63 3.86 12.18 11.45
CA VAL A 63 4.10 11.44 10.20
C VAL A 63 4.81 12.32 9.17
N GLY A 64 4.53 13.62 9.17
CA GLY A 64 5.11 14.61 8.28
C GLY A 64 6.60 14.78 8.52
N ASP A 65 7.06 14.76 9.77
CA ASP A 65 8.50 14.82 10.09
C ASP A 65 9.24 13.54 9.63
N GLU A 66 8.63 12.37 9.77
CA GLU A 66 9.21 11.08 9.33
C GLU A 66 9.19 10.96 7.80
N LEU A 67 8.06 11.29 7.16
CA LEU A 67 7.91 11.32 5.71
C LEU A 67 8.78 12.41 5.07
N GLN A 68 8.94 13.57 5.70
CA GLN A 68 9.83 14.63 5.23
C GLN A 68 11.28 14.15 5.27
N ARG A 69 11.71 13.48 6.35
CA ARG A 69 13.03 12.86 6.41
C ARG A 69 13.18 11.81 5.30
N GLU A 70 12.20 10.95 5.08
CA GLU A 70 12.22 9.94 4.01
C GLU A 70 12.27 10.56 2.59
N ILE A 71 11.49 11.61 2.33
CA ILE A 71 11.49 12.33 1.05
C ILE A 71 12.83 13.05 0.85
N VAL A 72 13.36 13.70 1.88
CA VAL A 72 14.66 14.39 1.83
C VAL A 72 15.78 13.38 1.59
N ASP A 73 15.77 12.22 2.25
CA ASP A 73 16.78 11.17 2.08
C ASP A 73 16.67 10.51 0.69
N LEU A 74 15.45 10.32 0.17
CA LEU A 74 15.22 9.84 -1.19
C LEU A 74 15.70 10.84 -2.25
N ILE A 75 15.42 12.14 -2.06
CA ILE A 75 15.90 13.20 -2.95
C ILE A 75 17.42 13.31 -2.87
N ALA A 76 17.99 13.34 -1.66
CA ALA A 76 19.43 13.43 -1.45
C ALA A 76 20.17 12.24 -2.09
N SER A 77 19.69 11.01 -1.89
CA SER A 77 20.25 9.80 -2.50
C SER A 77 20.13 9.78 -4.04
N SER A 78 19.05 10.33 -4.59
CA SER A 78 18.88 10.52 -6.04
C SER A 78 19.80 11.61 -6.62
N MET A 79 20.13 12.63 -5.82
CA MET A 79 20.98 13.76 -6.22
C MET A 79 22.47 13.42 -6.15
N THR A 80 22.90 12.53 -5.25
CA THR A 80 24.32 12.21 -5.04
C THR A 80 25.02 11.51 -6.21
N VAL A 81 24.32 11.05 -7.26
CA VAL A 81 24.95 10.32 -8.38
C VAL A 81 24.84 11.05 -9.74
N ARG A 82 24.06 12.13 -9.87
CA ARG A 82 23.87 12.83 -11.17
C ARG A 82 23.85 14.37 -11.13
N ALA A 83 23.89 15.00 -9.97
CA ALA A 83 23.54 16.43 -9.82
C ALA A 83 24.63 17.47 -10.18
N LEU A 84 25.74 17.09 -10.84
CA LEU A 84 26.77 18.07 -11.23
C LEU A 84 26.77 18.47 -12.72
N ASN A 85 25.68 18.21 -13.47
CA ASN A 85 25.59 18.63 -14.87
C ASN A 85 24.23 19.28 -15.22
N PRO A 86 24.17 20.59 -15.55
CA PRO A 86 22.93 21.33 -15.81
C PRO A 86 22.16 20.88 -17.06
N LEU A 87 22.78 20.13 -17.98
CA LEU A 87 22.08 19.56 -19.15
C LEU A 87 21.23 18.33 -18.81
N ASN A 88 21.47 17.66 -17.68
CA ASN A 88 20.67 16.51 -17.23
C ASN A 88 19.40 16.91 -16.47
N MET A 89 19.23 18.20 -16.12
CA MET A 89 18.02 18.71 -15.47
C MET A 89 16.78 18.65 -16.39
N LEU A 90 16.98 18.74 -17.71
CA LEU A 90 15.93 18.59 -18.72
C LEU A 90 15.45 17.13 -18.90
N GLU A 91 16.20 16.15 -18.37
CA GLU A 91 15.82 14.74 -18.37
C GLU A 91 15.14 14.27 -17.07
N LEU A 92 14.89 15.19 -16.12
CA LEU A 92 14.17 14.82 -14.90
C LEU A 92 12.75 14.33 -15.28
N PRO A 93 12.31 13.15 -14.77
CA PRO A 93 10.97 12.61 -15.01
C PRO A 93 9.82 13.59 -14.69
N ILE A 94 10.11 14.59 -13.86
CA ILE A 94 9.23 15.68 -13.44
C ILE A 94 8.76 16.53 -14.65
N MET A 95 9.57 16.71 -15.71
CA MET A 95 9.17 17.53 -16.87
C MET A 95 8.35 16.78 -17.92
N ARG A 96 8.44 15.44 -18.01
CA ARG A 96 7.70 14.65 -19.02
C ARG A 96 6.24 14.37 -18.64
N ARG A 97 5.82 14.61 -17.40
CA ARG A 97 4.44 14.39 -16.91
C ARG A 97 3.66 15.69 -16.71
N SER A 98 3.90 16.67 -17.56
CA SER A 98 3.32 18.01 -17.41
C SER A 98 1.79 18.00 -17.42
N THR A 99 1.11 17.12 -18.15
CA THR A 99 -0.36 17.14 -18.25
C THR A 99 -1.07 16.64 -16.98
N ASP A 100 -0.64 15.53 -16.40
CA ASP A 100 -1.27 14.96 -15.19
C ASP A 100 -0.90 15.76 -13.94
N THR A 101 0.34 16.24 -13.89
CA THR A 101 0.80 17.14 -12.82
C THR A 101 0.02 18.45 -12.88
N LEU A 102 -0.19 19.04 -14.07
CA LEU A 102 -0.97 20.28 -14.21
C LEU A 102 -2.45 20.06 -13.87
N ARG A 103 -3.05 18.90 -14.20
CA ARG A 103 -4.42 18.56 -13.76
C ARG A 103 -4.55 18.43 -12.24
N ALA A 104 -3.55 17.87 -11.57
CA ALA A 104 -3.55 17.72 -10.12
C ALA A 104 -3.59 19.06 -9.35
N PHE A 105 -3.09 20.14 -9.96
CA PHE A 105 -3.07 21.47 -9.36
C PHE A 105 -4.13 22.43 -9.90
N MET A 106 -4.97 21.99 -10.86
CA MET A 106 -6.12 22.77 -11.30
C MET A 106 -7.31 22.55 -10.33
N PRO A 107 -7.95 23.61 -9.82
CA PRO A 107 -9.16 23.47 -9.01
C PRO A 107 -10.24 22.67 -9.77
N GLY A 108 -10.73 21.58 -9.18
CA GLY A 108 -11.74 20.72 -9.81
C GLY A 108 -11.92 19.37 -9.11
N LYS A 109 -12.85 18.54 -9.63
CA LYS A 109 -13.19 17.20 -9.09
C LYS A 109 -11.95 16.32 -8.94
N ASP A 110 -11.04 16.36 -9.92
CA ASP A 110 -9.81 15.54 -9.92
C ASP A 110 -8.86 15.89 -8.77
N SER A 111 -8.74 17.18 -8.42
CA SER A 111 -7.88 17.62 -7.31
C SER A 111 -8.39 17.15 -5.95
N GLN A 112 -9.72 17.11 -5.75
CA GLN A 112 -10.35 16.62 -4.52
C GLN A 112 -10.11 15.12 -4.33
N VAL A 113 -10.17 14.35 -5.43
CA VAL A 113 -9.91 12.90 -5.42
C VAL A 113 -8.48 12.61 -4.95
N LEU A 114 -7.50 13.36 -5.45
CA LEU A 114 -6.09 13.18 -5.06
C LEU A 114 -5.83 13.54 -3.58
N VAL A 115 -6.46 14.62 -3.09
CA VAL A 115 -6.38 14.99 -1.67
C VAL A 115 -7.03 13.92 -0.80
N GLN A 116 -8.17 13.37 -1.22
CA GLN A 116 -8.85 12.30 -0.49
C GLN A 116 -8.03 11.00 -0.45
N GLU A 117 -7.39 10.63 -1.56
CA GLU A 117 -6.45 9.49 -1.60
C GLU A 117 -5.31 9.68 -0.60
N LEU A 118 -4.72 10.87 -0.56
CA LEU A 118 -3.65 11.21 0.39
C LEU A 118 -4.13 11.11 1.85
N LYS A 119 -5.31 11.69 2.16
CA LYS A 119 -5.95 11.59 3.49
C LYS A 119 -6.18 10.12 3.88
N ASN A 120 -6.66 9.30 2.95
CA ASN A 120 -6.89 7.88 3.19
C ASN A 120 -5.59 7.11 3.47
N LYS A 121 -4.53 7.35 2.67
CA LYS A 121 -3.20 6.75 2.89
C LYS A 121 -2.64 7.07 4.27
N PHE A 122 -2.66 8.35 4.68
CA PHE A 122 -2.19 8.76 6.01
C PHE A 122 -3.00 8.14 7.14
N THR A 123 -4.33 8.08 6.99
CA THR A 123 -5.21 7.45 7.97
C THR A 123 -4.82 5.99 8.20
N VAL A 124 -4.66 5.22 7.11
CA VAL A 124 -4.29 3.79 7.19
C VAL A 124 -2.90 3.61 7.78
N PHE A 125 -1.92 4.41 7.36
CA PHE A 125 -0.56 4.35 7.89
C PHE A 125 -0.52 4.54 9.42
N ASN A 126 -1.31 5.50 9.93
CA ASN A 126 -1.43 5.74 11.36
C ASN A 126 -2.11 4.58 12.10
N LEU A 127 -3.17 4.00 11.55
CA LEU A 127 -3.89 2.89 12.18
C LEU A 127 -3.00 1.67 12.40
N VAL A 128 -2.11 1.36 11.46
CA VAL A 128 -1.17 0.23 11.57
C VAL A 128 -0.02 0.54 12.53
N LYS A 129 0.60 1.72 12.44
CA LYS A 129 1.76 2.08 13.28
C LYS A 129 1.41 2.30 14.75
N GLN A 130 0.20 2.80 15.05
CA GLN A 130 -0.16 3.23 16.40
C GLN A 130 -0.87 2.15 17.23
N VAL A 131 -0.87 0.87 16.79
CA VAL A 131 -1.54 -0.22 17.52
C VAL A 131 -1.20 -0.30 19.01
N PRO A 132 0.08 -0.16 19.45
CA PRO A 132 0.39 -0.18 20.87
C PRO A 132 -0.29 0.94 21.66
N ILE A 133 -0.47 2.11 21.06
CA ILE A 133 -1.15 3.26 21.67
C ILE A 133 -2.67 3.01 21.64
N THR A 134 -3.20 2.65 20.47
CA THR A 134 -4.64 2.43 20.24
C THR A 134 -5.22 1.34 21.15
N LEU A 135 -4.45 0.28 21.44
CA LEU A 135 -4.91 -0.86 22.22
C LEU A 135 -4.32 -0.91 23.64
N ASP A 136 -3.57 0.10 24.07
CA ASP A 136 -2.88 0.17 25.37
C ASP A 136 -2.02 -1.10 25.62
N LEU A 137 -1.03 -1.30 24.74
CA LEU A 137 -0.15 -2.47 24.78
C LEU A 137 1.25 -2.10 25.31
N PRO A 138 1.83 -2.95 26.15
CA PRO A 138 3.16 -2.69 26.68
C PRO A 138 4.25 -2.89 25.62
N THR A 139 5.34 -2.14 25.70
CA THR A 139 6.48 -2.29 24.79
C THR A 139 7.48 -3.36 25.25
N ALA A 140 7.37 -3.79 26.51
CA ALA A 140 8.19 -4.82 27.15
C ALA A 140 7.31 -5.84 27.90
N PRO A 141 7.82 -7.05 28.22
CA PRO A 141 7.08 -8.04 28.99
C PRO A 141 6.63 -7.52 30.37
N PRO A 142 5.51 -8.03 30.93
CA PRO A 142 4.68 -9.12 30.40
C PRO A 142 3.73 -8.65 29.29
N PHE A 143 3.61 -9.44 28.23
CA PHE A 143 2.68 -9.18 27.13
C PHE A 143 1.31 -9.82 27.42
N PRO A 144 0.18 -9.15 27.11
CA PRO A 144 -1.14 -9.69 27.35
C PRO A 144 -1.47 -10.86 26.39
N PRO A 145 -2.39 -11.78 26.78
CA PRO A 145 -2.86 -12.83 25.90
C PRO A 145 -3.48 -12.27 24.61
N LEU A 146 -3.18 -12.89 23.47
CA LEU A 146 -3.62 -12.40 22.16
C LEU A 146 -5.15 -12.30 22.05
N ALA A 147 -5.89 -13.27 22.60
CA ALA A 147 -7.34 -13.28 22.61
C ALA A 147 -7.95 -12.03 23.29
N ASP A 148 -7.35 -11.56 24.39
CA ASP A 148 -7.81 -10.37 25.11
C ASP A 148 -7.58 -9.08 24.31
N ILE A 149 -6.47 -9.03 23.57
CA ILE A 149 -6.16 -7.88 22.72
C ILE A 149 -7.05 -7.87 21.47
N ILE A 150 -7.30 -9.03 20.87
CA ILE A 150 -8.22 -9.16 19.73
C ILE A 150 -9.63 -8.72 20.14
N LYS A 151 -10.11 -9.09 21.34
CA LYS A 151 -11.41 -8.62 21.84
C LYS A 151 -11.51 -7.08 21.87
N ARG A 152 -10.43 -6.39 22.26
CA ARG A 152 -10.35 -4.92 22.22
C ARG A 152 -10.38 -4.39 20.79
N ALA A 153 -9.58 -4.97 19.89
CA ALA A 153 -9.56 -4.59 18.48
C ALA A 153 -10.93 -4.78 17.80
N MET A 154 -11.65 -5.87 18.12
CA MET A 154 -12.98 -6.16 17.59
C MET A 154 -14.06 -5.16 18.05
N ALA A 155 -13.81 -4.40 19.13
CA ALA A 155 -14.72 -3.35 19.59
C ALA A 155 -14.59 -2.03 18.79
N LEU A 156 -13.55 -1.89 17.96
CA LEU A 156 -13.36 -0.72 17.09
C LEU A 156 -14.38 -0.71 15.95
N GLU A 157 -14.59 0.46 15.35
CA GLU A 157 -15.39 0.61 14.12
C GLU A 157 -14.88 -0.30 12.99
N GLU A 158 -15.78 -0.68 12.09
CA GLU A 158 -15.52 -1.67 11.04
C GLU A 158 -14.33 -1.28 10.14
N TYR A 159 -14.28 -0.02 9.69
CA TYR A 159 -13.22 0.42 8.79
C TYR A 159 -11.81 0.40 9.41
N PRO A 160 -11.54 0.96 10.61
CA PRO A 160 -10.19 0.91 11.19
C PRO A 160 -9.79 -0.47 11.74
N ARG A 161 -10.77 -1.30 12.12
CA ARG A 161 -10.54 -2.60 12.78
C ARG A 161 -9.56 -3.49 12.04
N LEU A 162 -9.67 -3.67 10.72
CA LEU A 162 -8.78 -4.57 9.98
C LEU A 162 -7.29 -4.13 10.07
N TRP A 163 -7.03 -2.84 10.01
CA TRP A 163 -5.68 -2.27 10.00
C TRP A 163 -5.04 -2.42 11.38
N VAL A 164 -5.85 -2.24 12.42
CA VAL A 164 -5.44 -2.48 13.80
C VAL A 164 -5.16 -3.96 14.05
N ILE A 165 -5.96 -4.87 13.49
CA ILE A 165 -5.70 -6.33 13.59
C ILE A 165 -4.40 -6.70 12.85
N GLU A 166 -4.13 -6.09 11.70
CA GLU A 166 -2.87 -6.30 10.98
C GLU A 166 -1.65 -5.87 11.82
N GLY A 167 -1.69 -4.65 12.34
CA GLY A 167 -0.63 -4.16 13.23
C GLY A 167 -0.54 -4.95 14.53
N LEU A 168 -1.64 -5.54 15.01
CA LEU A 168 -1.64 -6.45 16.16
C LEU A 168 -0.91 -7.77 15.83
N GLY A 169 -1.10 -8.32 14.64
CA GLY A 169 -0.36 -9.50 14.20
C GLY A 169 1.14 -9.22 14.15
N HIS A 170 1.53 -8.05 13.63
CA HIS A 170 2.91 -7.60 13.61
C HIS A 170 3.49 -7.44 15.02
N TYR A 171 2.77 -6.74 15.91
CA TYR A 171 3.14 -6.58 17.31
C TYR A 171 3.32 -7.94 17.99
N HIS A 172 2.36 -8.87 17.80
CA HIS A 172 2.39 -10.19 18.40
C HIS A 172 3.61 -11.00 17.93
N GLY A 173 3.87 -11.04 16.62
CA GLY A 173 5.06 -11.69 16.07
C GLY A 173 6.37 -11.09 16.63
N ASP A 174 6.44 -9.76 16.74
CA ASP A 174 7.60 -9.06 17.29
C ASP A 174 7.89 -9.39 18.77
N THR A 175 6.86 -9.76 19.54
CA THR A 175 7.05 -10.17 20.95
C THR A 175 7.95 -11.40 21.11
N PHE A 176 8.04 -12.29 20.11
CA PHE A 176 8.88 -13.49 20.18
C PHE A 176 10.36 -13.13 20.10
N TRP A 177 10.74 -12.25 19.18
CA TRP A 177 12.11 -11.71 19.12
C TRP A 177 12.49 -10.94 20.38
N LYS A 178 11.58 -10.11 20.92
CA LYS A 178 11.81 -9.38 22.18
C LYS A 178 12.03 -10.30 23.39
N ARG A 179 11.47 -11.51 23.35
CA ARG A 179 11.63 -12.53 24.39
C ARG A 179 12.76 -13.50 24.11
N ASN A 180 13.46 -13.36 22.97
CA ASN A 180 14.41 -14.35 22.46
C ASN A 180 13.80 -15.77 22.40
N ALA A 181 12.55 -15.86 21.95
CA ALA A 181 11.79 -17.09 21.81
C ALA A 181 11.58 -17.43 20.33
N VAL A 182 11.54 -18.73 20.01
CA VAL A 182 11.24 -19.21 18.66
C VAL A 182 9.71 -19.24 18.48
N PRO A 183 9.15 -18.55 17.47
CA PRO A 183 7.73 -18.66 17.17
C PRO A 183 7.42 -20.04 16.59
N LEU A 184 6.53 -20.77 17.25
CA LEU A 184 6.02 -22.05 16.78
C LEU A 184 4.52 -22.10 17.05
N GLU A 185 3.75 -22.40 16.00
CA GLU A 185 2.29 -22.55 16.05
C GLU A 185 1.53 -21.33 16.62
N ILE A 186 2.07 -20.11 16.46
CA ILE A 186 1.57 -18.92 17.16
C ILE A 186 0.19 -18.44 16.69
N LEU A 187 -0.32 -18.92 15.55
CA LEU A 187 -1.72 -18.77 15.12
C LEU A 187 -2.36 -20.09 14.63
N SER A 188 -1.59 -21.17 14.50
CA SER A 188 -2.06 -22.49 14.07
C SER A 188 -2.35 -23.44 15.25
N GLY A 189 -1.83 -23.16 16.44
CA GLY A 189 -2.04 -23.96 17.64
C GLY A 189 -3.50 -23.98 18.12
N GLU A 190 -3.87 -25.02 18.87
CA GLU A 190 -5.25 -25.22 19.38
C GLU A 190 -5.79 -24.03 20.17
N GLU A 191 -4.92 -23.35 20.93
CA GLU A 191 -5.28 -22.18 21.74
C GLU A 191 -5.82 -21.00 20.92
N TYR A 192 -5.48 -20.92 19.62
CA TYR A 192 -5.89 -19.85 18.71
C TYR A 192 -7.10 -20.21 17.84
N GLN A 193 -7.62 -21.45 17.92
CA GLN A 193 -8.79 -21.85 17.13
C GLN A 193 -10.05 -21.03 17.47
N THR A 194 -10.13 -20.55 18.71
CA THR A 194 -11.25 -19.75 19.23
C THR A 194 -11.21 -18.28 18.83
N LEU A 195 -10.13 -17.82 18.20
CA LEU A 195 -10.04 -16.44 17.70
C LEU A 195 -11.09 -16.20 16.60
N PRO A 196 -11.73 -15.01 16.56
CA PRO A 196 -12.71 -14.66 15.53
C PRO A 196 -12.17 -14.90 14.12
N ALA A 197 -12.93 -15.60 13.28
CA ALA A 197 -12.54 -15.87 11.89
C ALA A 197 -12.18 -14.59 11.12
N SER A 198 -12.97 -13.52 11.29
CA SER A 198 -12.76 -12.21 10.67
C SER A 198 -11.46 -11.49 11.08
N SER A 199 -10.73 -12.01 12.07
CA SER A 199 -9.42 -11.48 12.46
C SER A 199 -8.26 -12.18 11.74
N GLN A 200 -8.48 -13.40 11.23
CA GLN A 200 -7.41 -14.30 10.81
C GLN A 200 -6.60 -13.74 9.65
N THR A 201 -7.25 -13.28 8.58
CA THR A 201 -6.53 -12.82 7.39
C THR A 201 -5.50 -11.74 7.71
N MET A 202 -5.92 -10.68 8.42
CA MET A 202 -5.01 -9.57 8.75
C MET A 202 -4.01 -9.94 9.84
N LEU A 203 -4.38 -10.79 10.80
CA LEU A 203 -3.47 -11.24 11.84
C LEU A 203 -2.31 -12.08 11.25
N ASN A 204 -2.61 -12.92 10.26
CA ASN A 204 -1.62 -13.70 9.51
C ASN A 204 -0.71 -12.80 8.66
N ALA A 205 -1.26 -11.78 7.98
CA ALA A 205 -0.45 -10.77 7.30
C ALA A 205 0.50 -10.05 8.28
N GLY A 206 -0.01 -9.67 9.46
CA GLY A 206 0.77 -9.04 10.52
C GLY A 206 1.99 -9.86 10.96
N ILE A 207 1.81 -11.14 11.30
CA ILE A 207 2.95 -11.99 11.71
C ILE A 207 3.95 -12.18 10.57
N GLY A 208 3.49 -12.28 9.32
CA GLY A 208 4.35 -12.37 8.14
C GLY A 208 5.24 -11.13 8.01
N MET A 209 4.69 -9.93 8.26
CA MET A 209 5.48 -8.71 8.29
C MET A 209 6.54 -8.74 9.40
N ALA A 210 6.22 -9.25 10.60
CA ALA A 210 7.17 -9.34 11.70
C ALA A 210 8.33 -10.29 11.35
N PHE A 211 8.02 -11.46 10.79
CA PHE A 211 9.03 -12.44 10.37
C PHE A 211 9.92 -11.88 9.27
N ALA A 212 9.34 -11.32 8.21
CA ALA A 212 10.10 -10.70 7.13
C ALA A 212 10.99 -9.57 7.66
N GLN A 213 10.48 -8.70 8.54
CA GLN A 213 11.23 -7.58 9.09
C GLN A 213 12.48 -8.03 9.85
N HIS A 214 12.38 -9.09 10.66
CA HIS A 214 13.53 -9.57 11.44
C HIS A 214 14.52 -10.35 10.59
N LEU A 215 14.04 -11.20 9.68
CA LEU A 215 14.90 -12.00 8.82
C LEU A 215 15.65 -11.16 7.80
N MET A 216 14.97 -10.23 7.14
CA MET A 216 15.59 -9.39 6.11
C MET A 216 16.64 -8.42 6.68
N LYS A 217 16.65 -8.15 8.00
CA LYS A 217 17.73 -7.37 8.64
C LYS A 217 19.11 -8.04 8.56
N THR A 218 19.14 -9.33 8.26
CA THR A 218 20.38 -10.12 8.21
C THR A 218 21.05 -10.12 6.84
N VAL A 219 20.35 -9.66 5.79
CA VAL A 219 20.83 -9.67 4.40
C VAL A 219 20.55 -8.34 3.71
N ASN A 220 21.26 -8.08 2.62
CA ASN A 220 20.97 -6.95 1.74
C ASN A 220 21.20 -7.33 0.27
N HIS A 221 20.98 -6.37 -0.64
CA HIS A 221 21.10 -6.59 -2.08
C HIS A 221 22.53 -6.94 -2.59
N LEU A 222 23.55 -6.86 -1.73
CA LEU A 222 24.92 -7.28 -2.01
C LEU A 222 25.29 -8.61 -1.33
N SER A 223 24.41 -9.16 -0.49
CA SER A 223 24.62 -10.47 0.14
C SER A 223 24.72 -11.56 -0.94
N PRO A 224 25.54 -12.60 -0.73
CA PRO A 224 25.57 -13.76 -1.61
C PRO A 224 24.20 -14.40 -1.81
N ALA A 225 23.92 -14.86 -3.03
CA ALA A 225 22.66 -15.53 -3.39
C ALA A 225 22.30 -16.69 -2.44
N GLY A 226 23.29 -17.48 -2.02
CA GLY A 226 23.09 -18.59 -1.08
C GLY A 226 22.61 -18.16 0.31
N GLU A 227 23.06 -17.00 0.80
CA GLU A 227 22.61 -16.43 2.07
C GLU A 227 21.17 -15.92 1.95
N ILE A 228 20.87 -15.15 0.89
CA ILE A 228 19.50 -14.68 0.60
C ILE A 228 18.55 -15.89 0.53
N ARG A 229 18.91 -16.93 -0.23
CA ARG A 229 18.12 -18.16 -0.36
C ARG A 229 17.87 -18.85 0.97
N GLN A 230 18.85 -18.86 1.88
CA GLN A 230 18.69 -19.46 3.20
C GLN A 230 17.68 -18.68 4.05
N VAL A 231 17.78 -17.35 4.06
CA VAL A 231 16.82 -16.49 4.76
C VAL A 231 15.41 -16.63 4.18
N LEU A 232 15.27 -16.77 2.86
CA LEU A 232 13.98 -17.00 2.21
C LEU A 232 13.35 -18.33 2.61
N LYS A 233 14.15 -19.41 2.70
CA LYS A 233 13.67 -20.70 3.19
C LYS A 233 13.16 -20.61 4.63
N GLU A 234 13.91 -19.91 5.49
CA GLU A 234 13.53 -19.69 6.88
C GLU A 234 12.23 -18.88 6.98
N PHE A 235 12.09 -17.81 6.20
CA PHE A 235 10.87 -17.01 6.15
C PHE A 235 9.65 -17.86 5.73
N ILE A 236 9.78 -18.63 4.65
CA ILE A 236 8.70 -19.49 4.15
C ILE A 236 8.30 -20.51 5.21
N GLN A 237 9.29 -21.13 5.86
CA GLN A 237 9.05 -22.11 6.92
C GLN A 237 8.34 -21.49 8.12
N LEU A 238 8.80 -20.33 8.59
CA LEU A 238 8.13 -19.61 9.69
C LEU A 238 6.68 -19.29 9.35
N CYS A 239 6.40 -18.80 8.15
CA CYS A 239 5.02 -18.54 7.72
C CYS A 239 4.18 -19.82 7.72
N ARG A 240 4.69 -20.94 7.19
CA ARG A 240 3.95 -22.21 7.14
C ARG A 240 3.70 -22.84 8.51
N ASP A 241 4.66 -22.73 9.43
CA ASP A 241 4.55 -23.32 10.77
C ASP A 241 3.63 -22.52 11.70
N ASN A 242 3.49 -21.22 11.45
CA ASN A 242 2.83 -20.31 12.37
C ASN A 242 1.50 -19.77 11.86
N ALA A 243 1.30 -19.68 10.54
CA ALA A 243 0.06 -19.19 9.98
C ALA A 243 -1.06 -20.21 10.15
N ARG A 244 -2.28 -19.71 10.34
CA ARG A 244 -3.46 -20.57 10.39
C ARG A 244 -3.68 -21.21 9.02
N PRO A 245 -3.99 -22.52 8.94
CA PRO A 245 -4.29 -23.18 7.68
C PRO A 245 -5.32 -22.43 6.85
N GLY A 246 -4.98 -22.19 5.59
CA GLY A 246 -5.80 -21.44 4.65
C GLY A 246 -5.60 -19.93 4.64
N TYR A 247 -4.69 -19.37 5.46
CA TYR A 247 -4.34 -17.95 5.49
C TYR A 247 -2.86 -17.69 5.21
N GLU A 248 -2.08 -18.72 4.85
CA GLU A 248 -0.63 -18.66 4.68
C GLU A 248 -0.21 -17.65 3.61
N GLY A 249 -1.00 -17.53 2.53
CA GLY A 249 -0.74 -16.55 1.48
C GLY A 249 -0.68 -15.10 1.98
N ALA A 250 -1.49 -14.74 2.98
CA ALA A 250 -1.44 -13.42 3.61
C ALA A 250 -0.11 -13.17 4.34
N ALA A 251 0.40 -14.19 5.04
CA ALA A 251 1.70 -14.12 5.70
C ALA A 251 2.86 -14.06 4.69
N LEU A 252 2.81 -14.91 3.65
CA LEU A 252 3.84 -14.98 2.61
C LEU A 252 3.95 -13.69 1.78
N GLU A 253 2.82 -13.06 1.47
CA GLU A 253 2.75 -11.78 0.73
C GLU A 253 3.60 -10.69 1.41
N SER A 254 3.65 -10.72 2.74
CA SER A 254 4.31 -9.70 3.55
C SER A 254 5.80 -9.56 3.29
N LEU A 255 6.46 -10.57 2.72
CA LEU A 255 7.84 -10.46 2.27
C LEU A 255 7.99 -9.36 1.20
N GLY A 256 7.07 -9.31 0.24
CA GLY A 256 7.08 -8.29 -0.82
C GLY A 256 6.89 -6.88 -0.26
N LEU A 257 5.99 -6.75 0.71
CA LEU A 257 5.73 -5.49 1.42
C LEU A 257 7.00 -4.95 2.07
N ILE A 258 7.59 -5.79 2.90
CA ILE A 258 8.73 -5.47 3.75
C ILE A 258 10.01 -5.25 2.92
N THR A 259 10.18 -6.01 1.84
CA THR A 259 11.30 -5.84 0.90
C THR A 259 11.21 -4.53 0.14
N ARG A 260 10.03 -4.21 -0.41
CA ARG A 260 9.86 -3.05 -1.27
C ARG A 260 9.94 -1.73 -0.51
N HIS A 261 9.40 -1.71 0.72
CA HIS A 261 9.34 -0.51 1.55
C HIS A 261 10.73 -0.08 2.05
N GLY A 262 11.62 -1.02 2.35
CA GLY A 262 13.04 -0.74 2.58
C GLY A 262 13.40 -0.07 3.92
N MET A 263 12.42 0.29 4.77
CA MET A 263 12.65 1.00 6.04
C MET A 263 13.49 0.25 7.09
N PHE A 264 13.78 -1.04 6.88
CA PHE A 264 14.34 -1.89 7.94
C PHE A 264 15.82 -2.24 7.75
N TYR A 265 16.46 -1.75 6.68
CA TYR A 265 17.82 -2.14 6.30
C TYR A 265 18.64 -0.89 5.93
N GLY A 266 19.89 -0.78 6.40
CA GLY A 266 20.78 0.38 6.23
C GLY A 266 21.05 0.83 4.78
N ASP A 267 22.22 0.50 4.22
CA ASP A 267 22.65 0.96 2.86
C ASP A 267 21.94 0.24 1.68
N THR A 268 20.77 -0.34 1.91
CA THR A 268 20.10 -1.18 0.90
C THR A 268 19.35 -0.34 -0.13
N GLN A 269 19.48 -0.70 -1.42
CA GLN A 269 18.66 -0.14 -2.49
C GLN A 269 17.39 -1.00 -2.66
N PRO A 270 16.18 -0.53 -2.29
CA PRO A 270 15.00 -1.39 -2.23
C PRO A 270 14.66 -2.04 -3.58
N ALA A 271 14.81 -1.32 -4.69
CA ALA A 271 14.59 -1.88 -6.02
C ALA A 271 15.57 -3.00 -6.39
N ARG A 272 16.82 -2.93 -5.90
CA ARG A 272 17.81 -4.01 -6.10
C ARG A 272 17.53 -5.20 -5.20
N MET A 273 17.09 -4.95 -3.96
CA MET A 273 16.70 -6.02 -3.04
C MET A 273 15.50 -6.80 -3.59
N VAL A 274 14.49 -6.10 -4.13
CA VAL A 274 13.34 -6.74 -4.78
C VAL A 274 13.80 -7.68 -5.90
N ARG A 275 14.74 -7.25 -6.75
CA ARG A 275 15.29 -8.12 -7.81
C ARG A 275 16.05 -9.31 -7.25
N ALA A 276 16.94 -9.09 -6.28
CA ALA A 276 17.71 -10.18 -5.68
C ALA A 276 16.81 -11.25 -5.04
N ILE A 277 15.76 -10.84 -4.32
CA ILE A 277 14.78 -11.79 -3.75
C ILE A 277 13.95 -12.45 -4.86
N SER A 278 13.50 -11.69 -5.85
CA SER A 278 12.73 -12.19 -6.99
C SER A 278 13.46 -13.32 -7.71
N ASP A 279 14.75 -13.11 -8.03
CA ASP A 279 15.57 -14.09 -8.76
C ASP A 279 15.73 -15.40 -7.99
N GLU A 280 15.87 -15.31 -6.66
CA GLU A 280 15.98 -16.48 -5.79
C GLU A 280 14.62 -17.18 -5.59
N LEU A 281 13.53 -16.44 -5.40
CA LEU A 281 12.18 -17.01 -5.23
C LEU A 281 11.69 -17.72 -6.49
N ALA A 282 11.97 -17.17 -7.67
CA ALA A 282 11.60 -17.79 -8.95
C ALA A 282 12.17 -19.22 -9.10
N GLN A 283 13.33 -19.48 -8.50
CA GLN A 283 13.96 -20.80 -8.49
C GLN A 283 13.56 -21.65 -7.29
N LEU A 284 13.31 -21.02 -6.14
CA LEU A 284 13.07 -21.71 -4.87
C LEU A 284 11.63 -22.21 -4.74
N ASP A 285 10.65 -21.34 -4.98
CA ASP A 285 9.23 -21.63 -4.77
C ASP A 285 8.38 -20.70 -5.67
N PRO A 286 7.97 -21.18 -6.87
CA PRO A 286 7.19 -20.39 -7.83
C PRO A 286 5.82 -19.92 -7.31
N GLU A 287 5.27 -20.59 -6.29
CA GLU A 287 4.02 -20.15 -5.66
C GLU A 287 4.27 -18.94 -4.76
N VAL A 288 5.31 -18.99 -3.93
CA VAL A 288 5.73 -17.86 -3.08
C VAL A 288 6.17 -16.66 -3.91
N TYR A 289 6.74 -16.89 -5.10
CA TYR A 289 7.06 -15.84 -6.07
C TYR A 289 5.85 -14.95 -6.40
N GLY A 290 4.67 -15.55 -6.59
CA GLY A 290 3.43 -14.81 -6.86
C GLY A 290 3.01 -13.93 -5.67
N TYR A 291 2.97 -14.52 -4.47
CA TYR A 291 2.65 -13.78 -3.23
C TYR A 291 3.63 -12.61 -3.00
N PHE A 292 4.92 -12.85 -3.22
CA PHE A 292 5.95 -11.82 -3.11
C PHE A 292 5.67 -10.63 -4.03
N TRP A 293 5.44 -10.87 -5.32
CA TRP A 293 5.20 -9.78 -6.27
C TRP A 293 3.88 -9.05 -6.01
N HIS A 294 2.86 -9.75 -5.52
CA HIS A 294 1.63 -9.10 -5.03
C HIS A 294 1.94 -8.13 -3.89
N GLY A 295 2.71 -8.57 -2.89
CA GLY A 295 3.18 -7.70 -1.81
C GLY A 295 4.03 -6.52 -2.27
N VAL A 296 4.90 -6.71 -3.28
CA VAL A 296 5.69 -5.62 -3.89
C VAL A 296 4.77 -4.58 -4.52
N GLY A 297 3.72 -5.02 -5.22
CA GLY A 297 2.68 -4.17 -5.77
C GLY A 297 1.98 -3.33 -4.71
N ARG A 298 1.48 -4.00 -3.67
CA ARG A 298 0.82 -3.39 -2.52
C ARG A 298 1.72 -2.35 -1.82
N ALA A 299 2.99 -2.67 -1.58
CA ALA A 299 3.92 -1.73 -0.96
C ALA A 299 4.27 -0.55 -1.86
N THR A 300 4.27 -0.74 -3.18
CA THR A 300 4.54 0.35 -4.12
C THR A 300 3.50 1.46 -3.97
N TYR A 301 2.23 1.13 -3.70
CA TYR A 301 1.19 2.12 -3.39
C TYR A 301 1.53 3.02 -2.19
N PHE A 302 2.25 2.47 -1.20
CA PHE A 302 2.62 3.12 0.06
C PHE A 302 4.06 3.68 0.07
N LEU A 303 4.76 3.75 -1.05
CA LEU A 303 6.07 4.43 -1.07
C LEU A 303 5.88 5.94 -0.91
N PRO A 304 6.70 6.63 -0.09
CA PRO A 304 6.60 8.08 0.15
C PRO A 304 6.50 8.93 -1.12
N ILE A 305 7.22 8.54 -2.16
CA ILE A 305 7.19 9.20 -3.46
C ILE A 305 5.79 9.19 -4.11
N ASN A 306 4.98 8.18 -3.79
CA ASN A 306 3.59 8.00 -4.21
C ASN A 306 2.57 8.72 -3.28
N PHE A 307 3.02 9.61 -2.40
CA PHE A 307 2.15 10.47 -1.59
C PHE A 307 2.12 11.90 -2.15
N ILE A 308 3.04 12.26 -3.03
CA ILE A 308 3.16 13.61 -3.57
C ILE A 308 2.05 13.83 -4.62
N PRO A 309 1.10 14.75 -4.41
CA PRO A 309 0.06 15.02 -5.40
C PRO A 309 0.65 15.41 -6.76
N GLY A 310 0.10 14.87 -7.85
CA GLY A 310 0.56 15.13 -9.23
C GLY A 310 1.81 14.36 -9.67
N TYR A 311 2.70 13.98 -8.75
CA TYR A 311 3.87 13.14 -9.05
C TYR A 311 3.66 11.67 -8.68
N GLY A 312 3.00 11.43 -7.56
CA GLY A 312 2.84 10.16 -6.88
C GLY A 312 1.46 9.53 -6.99
N SER A 313 0.70 9.83 -8.04
CA SER A 313 -0.60 9.20 -8.26
C SER A 313 -0.46 7.68 -8.43
N ILE A 314 -1.56 6.95 -8.31
CA ILE A 314 -1.62 5.50 -8.55
C ILE A 314 -0.99 5.12 -9.90
N GLY A 315 -1.12 5.98 -10.92
CA GLY A 315 -0.50 5.77 -12.21
C GLY A 315 1.04 5.74 -12.17
N HIS A 316 1.68 6.54 -11.30
CA HIS A 316 3.13 6.45 -11.08
C HIS A 316 3.53 5.13 -10.44
N ALA A 317 2.77 4.65 -9.44
CA ALA A 317 3.00 3.35 -8.84
C ALA A 317 2.92 2.21 -9.87
N ALA A 318 1.92 2.26 -10.76
CA ALA A 318 1.78 1.29 -11.86
C ALA A 318 2.98 1.33 -12.81
N ASP A 319 3.46 2.52 -13.17
CA ASP A 319 4.66 2.65 -14.01
C ASP A 319 5.90 2.13 -13.30
N MET A 320 6.09 2.42 -12.01
CA MET A 320 7.20 1.89 -11.23
C MET A 320 7.21 0.36 -11.28
N ILE A 321 6.04 -0.28 -11.13
CA ILE A 321 5.88 -1.74 -11.24
C ILE A 321 6.32 -2.23 -12.62
N ARG A 322 5.83 -1.62 -13.71
CA ARG A 322 6.22 -1.99 -15.09
C ARG A 322 7.73 -1.93 -15.34
N HIS A 323 8.44 -1.03 -14.67
CA HIS A 323 9.89 -0.90 -14.81
C HIS A 323 10.71 -1.90 -13.98
N ILE A 324 10.14 -2.45 -12.90
CA ILE A 324 10.86 -3.34 -11.98
C ILE A 324 10.48 -4.81 -12.15
N ALA A 325 9.28 -5.12 -12.62
CA ALA A 325 8.84 -6.49 -12.84
C ALA A 325 9.71 -7.16 -13.92
N PRO A 326 10.36 -8.30 -13.64
CA PRO A 326 11.25 -8.97 -14.59
C PRO A 326 10.49 -9.76 -15.66
N ASP A 327 9.24 -10.13 -15.40
CA ASP A 327 8.41 -10.96 -16.28
C ASP A 327 6.91 -10.65 -16.10
N GLU A 328 6.09 -11.29 -16.95
CA GLU A 328 4.63 -11.09 -16.96
C GLU A 328 3.95 -11.58 -15.67
N THR A 329 4.46 -12.66 -15.06
CA THR A 329 3.90 -13.19 -13.81
C THR A 329 4.10 -12.19 -12.67
N ALA A 330 5.31 -11.65 -12.54
CA ALA A 330 5.63 -10.58 -11.61
C ALA A 330 4.78 -9.33 -11.86
N LEU A 331 4.64 -8.93 -13.12
CA LEU A 331 3.87 -7.76 -13.51
C LEU A 331 2.40 -7.90 -13.08
N ARG A 332 1.74 -9.02 -13.42
CA ARG A 332 0.33 -9.25 -13.07
C ARG A 332 0.13 -9.32 -11.56
N ASN A 333 0.98 -10.05 -10.84
CA ASN A 333 0.91 -10.11 -9.38
C ASN A 333 1.06 -8.72 -8.76
N ALA A 334 2.04 -7.94 -9.20
CA ALA A 334 2.26 -6.60 -8.67
C ALA A 334 1.14 -5.61 -9.02
N ILE A 335 0.56 -5.67 -10.23
CA ILE A 335 -0.60 -4.84 -10.57
C ILE A 335 -1.82 -5.25 -9.76
N ALA A 336 -2.05 -6.55 -9.55
CA ALA A 336 -3.11 -7.04 -8.66
C ALA A 336 -2.90 -6.54 -7.21
N GLY A 337 -1.68 -6.61 -6.68
CA GLY A 337 -1.35 -6.08 -5.36
C GLY A 337 -1.50 -4.57 -5.23
N LEU A 338 -1.16 -3.81 -6.27
CA LEU A 338 -1.42 -2.37 -6.34
C LEU A 338 -2.93 -2.09 -6.30
N ALA A 339 -3.72 -2.78 -7.13
CA ALA A 339 -5.16 -2.62 -7.18
C ALA A 339 -5.86 -3.03 -5.88
N TRP A 340 -5.35 -4.08 -5.22
CA TRP A 340 -5.75 -4.45 -3.87
C TRP A 340 -5.50 -3.28 -2.90
N GLY A 341 -4.30 -2.69 -2.91
CA GLY A 341 -3.94 -1.58 -2.02
C GLY A 341 -4.85 -0.36 -2.20
N VAL A 342 -5.09 0.01 -3.46
CA VAL A 342 -6.00 1.10 -3.82
C VAL A 342 -7.43 0.81 -3.34
N THR A 343 -7.94 -0.40 -3.61
CA THR A 343 -9.30 -0.81 -3.23
C THR A 343 -9.47 -0.77 -1.71
N MET A 344 -8.54 -1.37 -0.98
CA MET A 344 -8.64 -1.55 0.47
C MET A 344 -8.59 -0.24 1.25
N VAL A 345 -7.70 0.67 0.83
CA VAL A 345 -7.54 2.00 1.44
C VAL A 345 -8.71 2.89 1.07
N ASN A 346 -9.19 2.83 -0.17
CA ASN A 346 -10.17 3.77 -0.69
C ASN A 346 -11.59 3.20 -0.83
N ILE A 347 -11.91 2.09 -0.15
CA ILE A 347 -13.22 1.43 -0.30
C ILE A 347 -14.41 2.34 0.05
N ARG A 348 -14.20 3.39 0.86
CA ARG A 348 -15.23 4.39 1.20
C ARG A 348 -15.33 5.54 0.19
N ASN A 349 -14.43 5.59 -0.79
CA ASN A 349 -14.27 6.65 -1.79
C ASN A 349 -13.99 6.02 -3.16
N PRO A 350 -14.98 5.33 -3.77
CA PRO A 350 -14.81 4.63 -5.06
C PRO A 350 -14.38 5.56 -6.20
N GLU A 351 -14.59 6.87 -6.08
CA GLU A 351 -14.15 7.90 -7.03
C GLU A 351 -12.63 7.88 -7.26
N ILE A 352 -11.84 7.40 -6.29
CA ILE A 352 -10.39 7.26 -6.43
C ILE A 352 -10.03 6.14 -7.42
N MET A 353 -10.72 4.99 -7.33
CA MET A 353 -10.56 3.91 -8.30
C MET A 353 -11.09 4.32 -9.67
N GLU A 354 -12.24 4.99 -9.72
CA GLU A 354 -12.82 5.54 -10.95
C GLU A 354 -11.83 6.47 -11.67
N ASN A 355 -11.20 7.38 -10.92
CA ASN A 355 -10.19 8.29 -11.46
C ASN A 355 -8.94 7.54 -11.98
N TRP A 356 -8.51 6.47 -11.32
CA TRP A 356 -7.38 5.69 -11.85
C TRP A 356 -7.74 4.97 -13.15
N ILE A 357 -8.94 4.36 -13.20
CA ILE A 357 -9.46 3.72 -14.42
C ILE A 357 -9.60 4.73 -15.55
N SER A 358 -10.04 5.96 -15.27
CA SER A 358 -10.19 7.01 -16.29
C SER A 358 -8.85 7.41 -16.92
N LEU A 359 -7.80 7.52 -16.11
CA LEU A 359 -6.47 7.97 -16.55
C LEU A 359 -5.67 6.88 -17.27
N GLN A 360 -5.92 5.61 -16.98
CA GLN A 360 -5.10 4.49 -17.49
C GLN A 360 -5.92 3.40 -18.19
N ARG A 361 -7.14 3.72 -18.65
CA ARG A 361 -8.07 2.75 -19.28
C ARG A 361 -7.40 1.83 -20.28
N GLU A 362 -6.70 2.39 -21.26
CA GLU A 362 -6.08 1.63 -22.35
C GLU A 362 -5.14 0.55 -21.80
N THR A 363 -4.20 0.94 -20.93
CA THR A 363 -3.20 0.03 -20.36
C THR A 363 -3.78 -0.93 -19.31
N LEU A 364 -4.84 -0.53 -18.61
CA LEU A 364 -5.46 -1.35 -17.57
C LEU A 364 -6.41 -2.42 -18.13
N THR A 365 -6.89 -2.24 -19.36
CA THR A 365 -7.78 -3.23 -20.02
C THR A 365 -7.03 -4.34 -20.75
N GLU A 366 -5.70 -4.30 -20.80
CA GLU A 366 -4.88 -5.30 -21.50
C GLU A 366 -4.89 -6.68 -20.81
N ASN A 367 -5.13 -6.72 -19.49
CA ASN A 367 -5.28 -7.94 -18.72
C ASN A 367 -6.23 -7.75 -17.52
N ASP A 368 -6.54 -8.84 -16.83
CA ASP A 368 -7.46 -8.88 -15.70
C ASP A 368 -6.77 -8.70 -14.33
N ALA A 369 -5.49 -8.31 -14.27
CA ALA A 369 -4.75 -8.19 -13.00
C ALA A 369 -5.35 -7.11 -12.08
N LEU A 370 -5.78 -5.97 -12.63
CA LEU A 370 -6.47 -4.95 -11.84
C LEU A 370 -7.76 -5.53 -11.23
N THR A 371 -8.59 -6.16 -12.06
CA THR A 371 -9.83 -6.82 -11.63
C THR A 371 -9.54 -7.82 -10.52
N ASN A 372 -8.55 -8.70 -10.71
CA ASN A 372 -8.14 -9.68 -9.70
C ASN A 372 -7.80 -9.02 -8.36
N GLY A 373 -7.00 -7.94 -8.36
CA GLY A 373 -6.68 -7.18 -7.15
C GLY A 373 -7.91 -6.57 -6.46
N VAL A 374 -8.86 -6.03 -7.24
CA VAL A 374 -10.14 -5.53 -6.71
C VAL A 374 -10.93 -6.66 -6.06
N LEU A 375 -11.04 -7.82 -6.73
CA LEU A 375 -11.77 -8.99 -6.22
C LEU A 375 -11.16 -9.48 -4.92
N SER A 376 -9.83 -9.64 -4.87
CA SER A 376 -9.11 -10.04 -3.66
C SER A 376 -9.33 -9.06 -2.51
N GLY A 377 -9.30 -7.76 -2.78
CA GLY A 377 -9.60 -6.73 -1.77
C GLY A 377 -11.02 -6.81 -1.23
N ILE A 378 -12.02 -6.95 -2.11
CA ILE A 378 -13.43 -7.03 -1.70
C ILE A 378 -13.74 -8.33 -0.96
N MET A 379 -13.26 -9.48 -1.43
CA MET A 379 -13.42 -10.76 -0.73
C MET A 379 -12.77 -10.71 0.66
N MET A 380 -11.61 -10.07 0.79
CA MET A 380 -11.00 -9.89 2.11
C MET A 380 -11.82 -8.97 3.01
N ARG A 381 -12.42 -7.90 2.48
CA ARG A 381 -13.33 -7.04 3.26
C ARG A 381 -14.58 -7.79 3.69
N GLN A 382 -15.10 -8.66 2.85
CA GLN A 382 -16.21 -9.54 3.20
C GLN A 382 -15.83 -10.51 4.33
N ASP A 383 -14.61 -11.05 4.32
CA ASP A 383 -14.08 -11.92 5.37
C ASP A 383 -13.89 -11.18 6.71
N THR A 384 -13.29 -9.98 6.65
CA THR A 384 -12.86 -9.23 7.84
C THR A 384 -13.96 -8.37 8.45
N THR A 385 -14.90 -7.89 7.64
CA THR A 385 -15.99 -6.98 8.02
C THR A 385 -17.28 -7.35 7.28
N PRO A 386 -17.83 -8.55 7.49
CA PRO A 386 -18.98 -9.04 6.73
C PRO A 386 -20.18 -8.10 6.89
N GLY A 387 -20.79 -7.70 5.76
CA GLY A 387 -21.99 -6.87 5.74
C GLY A 387 -21.75 -5.38 5.96
N ALA A 388 -20.51 -4.92 6.10
CA ALA A 388 -20.22 -3.50 6.21
C ALA A 388 -20.72 -2.75 4.97
N SER A 389 -21.48 -1.67 5.18
CA SER A 389 -22.22 -0.98 4.11
C SER A 389 -21.32 -0.42 3.00
N PHE A 390 -20.08 -0.03 3.36
CA PHE A 390 -19.11 0.49 2.41
C PHE A 390 -18.63 -0.56 1.38
N ILE A 391 -18.76 -1.85 1.67
CA ILE A 391 -18.38 -2.91 0.70
C ILE A 391 -19.32 -2.86 -0.50
N LYS A 392 -20.63 -2.88 -0.23
CA LYS A 392 -21.67 -2.80 -1.25
C LYS A 392 -21.65 -1.45 -1.97
N ALA A 393 -21.55 -0.37 -1.21
CA ALA A 393 -21.48 0.99 -1.77
C ALA A 393 -20.30 1.16 -2.75
N TYR A 394 -19.17 0.48 -2.52
CA TYR A 394 -18.02 0.54 -3.41
C TYR A 394 -18.35 -0.03 -4.80
N TYR A 395 -18.76 -1.30 -4.91
CA TYR A 395 -18.94 -1.90 -6.24
C TYR A 395 -20.26 -1.47 -6.93
N GLU A 396 -21.27 -1.04 -6.17
CA GLU A 396 -22.49 -0.42 -6.69
C GLU A 396 -22.35 1.07 -7.01
N HIS A 397 -21.16 1.65 -6.85
CA HIS A 397 -20.86 3.02 -7.24
C HIS A 397 -21.35 3.32 -8.66
N THR A 398 -21.89 4.53 -8.84
CA THR A 398 -22.34 5.04 -10.15
C THR A 398 -21.26 5.98 -10.68
N PRO A 399 -20.36 5.50 -11.57
CA PRO A 399 -19.28 6.32 -12.11
C PRO A 399 -19.83 7.34 -13.13
N ASP A 400 -18.96 8.21 -13.63
CA ASP A 400 -19.23 9.03 -14.81
C ASP A 400 -19.82 8.18 -15.96
N PRO A 401 -20.83 8.67 -16.70
CA PRO A 401 -21.46 7.91 -17.79
C PRO A 401 -20.46 7.36 -18.82
N SER A 402 -19.34 8.05 -19.06
CA SER A 402 -18.28 7.60 -19.96
C SER A 402 -17.46 6.40 -19.45
N LEU A 403 -17.55 6.09 -18.15
CA LEU A 403 -16.84 5.01 -17.47
C LEU A 403 -17.76 3.86 -17.04
N GLN A 404 -19.07 3.99 -17.20
CA GLN A 404 -20.06 3.03 -16.71
C GLN A 404 -19.80 1.60 -17.20
N GLU A 405 -19.62 1.40 -18.50
CA GLU A 405 -19.37 0.06 -19.06
C GLU A 405 -18.05 -0.55 -18.55
N VAL A 406 -17.01 0.29 -18.40
CA VAL A 406 -15.70 -0.16 -17.92
C VAL A 406 -15.78 -0.56 -16.45
N TRP A 407 -16.43 0.25 -15.61
CA TRP A 407 -16.68 -0.07 -14.20
C TRP A 407 -17.49 -1.35 -14.03
N ASP A 408 -18.52 -1.54 -14.86
CA ASP A 408 -19.38 -2.72 -14.80
C ASP A 408 -18.63 -3.99 -15.17
N THR A 409 -17.64 -3.87 -16.05
CA THR A 409 -16.83 -4.98 -16.55
C THR A 409 -15.67 -5.31 -15.62
N MET A 410 -15.02 -4.31 -15.02
CA MET A 410 -13.83 -4.49 -14.20
C MET A 410 -14.12 -4.60 -12.70
N VAL A 411 -15.22 -4.03 -12.22
CA VAL A 411 -15.54 -3.95 -10.80
C VAL A 411 -16.88 -4.60 -10.49
N ARG A 412 -18.01 -4.03 -10.96
CA ARG A 412 -19.34 -4.41 -10.45
C ARG A 412 -19.68 -5.88 -10.69
N ARG A 413 -19.65 -6.34 -11.95
CA ARG A 413 -20.03 -7.72 -12.29
C ARG A 413 -19.04 -8.75 -11.71
N PRO A 414 -17.70 -8.61 -11.89
CA PRO A 414 -16.77 -9.55 -11.30
C PRO A 414 -16.89 -9.63 -9.78
N VAL A 415 -17.04 -8.49 -9.08
CA VAL A 415 -17.17 -8.49 -7.61
C VAL A 415 -18.43 -9.22 -7.16
N THR A 416 -19.56 -8.98 -7.82
CA THR A 416 -20.82 -9.68 -7.52
C THR A 416 -20.64 -11.18 -7.68
N GLN A 417 -20.08 -11.61 -8.81
CA GLN A 417 -19.80 -13.03 -9.08
C GLN A 417 -18.82 -13.63 -8.07
N ALA A 418 -17.74 -12.92 -7.73
CA ALA A 418 -16.74 -13.42 -6.79
C ALA A 418 -17.32 -13.59 -5.38
N LEU A 419 -18.18 -12.69 -4.91
CA LEU A 419 -18.83 -12.81 -3.61
C LEU A 419 -19.85 -13.95 -3.55
N GLU A 420 -20.52 -14.26 -4.66
CA GLU A 420 -21.55 -15.30 -4.75
C GLU A 420 -20.97 -16.69 -5.03
N GLU A 421 -19.97 -16.80 -5.90
CA GLU A 421 -19.49 -18.07 -6.45
C GLU A 421 -18.09 -18.47 -5.98
N VAL A 422 -17.21 -17.50 -5.74
CA VAL A 422 -15.79 -17.77 -5.42
C VAL A 422 -15.56 -17.79 -3.92
N TYR A 423 -15.92 -16.70 -3.23
CA TYR A 423 -15.66 -16.51 -1.80
C TYR A 423 -16.19 -17.65 -0.92
N PRO A 424 -17.44 -18.14 -1.09
CA PRO A 424 -17.95 -19.24 -0.28
C PRO A 424 -17.12 -20.53 -0.42
N VAL A 425 -16.66 -20.84 -1.63
CA VAL A 425 -15.82 -22.02 -1.89
C VAL A 425 -14.47 -21.86 -1.21
N LEU A 426 -13.83 -20.68 -1.29
CA LEU A 426 -12.56 -20.45 -0.63
C LEU A 426 -12.66 -20.56 0.90
N VAL A 427 -13.76 -20.08 1.49
CA VAL A 427 -14.02 -20.24 2.94
C VAL A 427 -14.21 -21.71 3.29
N GLU A 428 -15.09 -22.42 2.57
CA GLU A 428 -15.38 -23.84 2.83
C GLU A 428 -14.13 -24.71 2.73
N LYS A 429 -13.29 -24.47 1.72
CA LYS A 429 -12.08 -25.25 1.45
C LYS A 429 -10.86 -24.75 2.21
N GLN A 430 -11.00 -23.73 3.07
CA GLN A 430 -9.90 -23.10 3.80
C GLN A 430 -8.77 -22.66 2.87
N ARG A 431 -9.08 -21.92 1.80
CA ARG A 431 -8.13 -21.44 0.78
C ARG A 431 -8.14 -19.92 0.59
N LEU A 432 -8.60 -19.14 1.57
CA LEU A 432 -8.64 -17.67 1.45
C LEU A 432 -7.27 -17.04 1.19
N GLY A 433 -6.18 -17.64 1.67
CA GLY A 433 -4.81 -17.21 1.41
C GLY A 433 -4.45 -17.16 -0.07
N GLU A 434 -5.15 -17.93 -0.92
CA GLU A 434 -4.91 -17.96 -2.37
C GLU A 434 -5.25 -16.64 -3.09
N ILE A 435 -6.00 -15.72 -2.45
CA ILE A 435 -6.37 -14.42 -3.05
C ILE A 435 -5.22 -13.40 -3.01
N PHE A 436 -4.13 -13.69 -2.27
CA PHE A 436 -2.97 -12.80 -2.14
C PHE A 436 -1.95 -12.95 -3.28
N ARG A 437 -2.37 -13.54 -4.40
CA ARG A 437 -1.62 -13.60 -5.65
C ARG A 437 -2.58 -13.52 -6.81
N TYR A 438 -2.09 -13.05 -7.95
CA TYR A 438 -2.81 -13.10 -9.20
C TYR A 438 -2.96 -14.56 -9.69
N GLN A 439 -4.20 -14.95 -9.98
CA GLN A 439 -4.56 -16.20 -10.65
C GLN A 439 -6.00 -16.15 -11.18
N SER A 440 -6.35 -17.05 -12.08
CA SER A 440 -7.75 -17.25 -12.49
C SER A 440 -8.57 -17.79 -11.32
N LEU A 441 -9.46 -16.96 -10.77
CA LEU A 441 -10.32 -17.35 -9.64
C LEU A 441 -11.34 -18.42 -10.06
N THR A 442 -11.77 -18.42 -11.31
CA THR A 442 -12.65 -19.46 -11.88
C THR A 442 -11.93 -20.81 -11.91
N ASP A 443 -10.69 -20.87 -12.41
CA ASP A 443 -9.92 -22.12 -12.46
C ASP A 443 -9.58 -22.61 -11.06
N LEU A 444 -9.31 -21.67 -10.13
CA LEU A 444 -9.13 -21.97 -8.71
C LEU A 444 -10.36 -22.68 -8.12
N VAL A 445 -11.56 -22.13 -8.30
CA VAL A 445 -12.81 -22.75 -7.83
C VAL A 445 -13.04 -24.10 -8.49
N GLN A 446 -12.82 -24.22 -9.80
CA GLN A 446 -12.98 -25.48 -10.51
C GLN A 446 -12.07 -26.57 -9.92
N ARG A 447 -10.80 -26.26 -9.68
CA ARG A 447 -9.82 -27.18 -9.07
C ARG A 447 -10.18 -27.59 -7.63
N LEU A 448 -10.86 -26.73 -6.88
CA LEU A 448 -11.24 -26.99 -5.49
C LEU A 448 -12.57 -27.76 -5.35
N THR A 449 -13.35 -27.82 -6.43
CA THR A 449 -14.68 -28.46 -6.45
C THR A 449 -14.71 -29.75 -7.27
N SER A 450 -13.72 -29.97 -8.14
CA SER A 450 -13.42 -31.25 -8.78
C SER A 450 -12.81 -32.24 -7.81
#